data_AF-A0A382ZJ69-F1
#
_entry.id   AF-A0A382ZJ69-F1
#
_cell.length_a   1.000
_cell.length_b   1.000
_cell.length_c   1.000
_cell.angle_alpha   90.00
_cell.angle_beta   90.00
_cell.angle_gamma   90.00
#
_symmetry.space_group_name_H-M   'P 1'
#
loop_
_entity.id
_entity.type
_entity.pdbx_description
1 polymer ?
#
loop_
_entity_poly.entity_id
_entity_poly.type
_entity_poly.pdbx_seq_one_letter_code
_entity_poly.pdbx_strand_id
1 'polypeptide(L)' 'MGLAASDALFMHCLPAHRGEEVSAEIIDAGDSVVWDEAENRMHSQKALLETLLSA' A
#
# COMPACT_ATOMS: atom_id res chain seq x y z
N MET A 1 8.64 -12.09 4.05
CA MET A 1 7.42 -12.52 4.77
C MET A 1 7.62 -13.71 5.71
N GLY A 2 8.47 -14.70 5.41
CA GLY A 2 8.62 -15.90 6.26
C GLY A 2 9.17 -15.73 7.70
N LEU A 3 9.63 -14.54 8.10
CA LEU A 3 10.01 -14.22 9.49
C LEU A 3 9.06 -13.21 10.15
N ALA A 4 8.11 -12.65 9.40
CA ALA A 4 7.14 -11.70 9.93
C ALA A 4 6.03 -12.45 10.70
N ALA A 5 5.15 -11.70 11.37
CA ALA A 5 3.93 -12.27 11.91
C ALA A 5 3.09 -12.92 10.79
N SER A 6 2.30 -13.94 11.13
CA SER A 6 1.53 -14.73 10.15
C SER A 6 0.47 -13.92 9.40
N ASP A 7 0.12 -12.75 9.91
CA ASP A 7 -0.87 -11.79 9.39
C ASP A 7 -0.22 -10.50 8.88
N ALA A 8 1.11 -10.44 8.78
CA ALA A 8 1.80 -9.27 8.25
C ALA A 8 1.44 -9.06 6.78
N LEU A 9 1.23 -7.80 6.41
CA LEU A 9 0.98 -7.36 5.03
C LEU A 9 2.19 -6.61 4.49
N PHE A 10 2.45 -6.78 3.20
CA PHE A 10 3.43 -5.98 2.48
C PHE A 10 2.76 -4.74 1.85
N MET A 11 3.36 -3.56 2.09
CA MET A 11 2.89 -2.25 1.62
C MET A 11 4.04 -1.48 0.96
N HIS A 12 3.71 -0.62 -0.01
CA HIS A 12 4.67 0.24 -0.71
C HIS A 12 3.94 1.36 -1.46
N CYS A 13 4.38 2.61 -1.28
CA CYS A 13 3.67 3.80 -1.75
C CYS A 13 3.75 4.08 -3.27
N LEU A 14 4.62 3.35 -3.98
CA LEU A 14 4.95 3.44 -5.41
C LEU A 14 5.57 4.79 -5.88
N PRO A 15 6.30 4.80 -7.02
CA PRO A 15 6.76 3.63 -7.80
C PRO A 15 7.80 2.80 -7.02
N ALA A 16 7.88 1.51 -7.34
CA ALA A 16 8.88 0.60 -6.76
C ALA A 16 9.84 0.10 -7.86
N HIS A 17 11.12 -0.04 -7.54
CA HIS A 17 12.13 -0.72 -8.35
C HIS A 17 12.27 -2.18 -7.91
N ARG A 18 11.74 -3.07 -8.76
CA ARG A 18 11.77 -4.51 -8.54
C ARG A 18 13.20 -5.05 -8.65
N GLY A 19 13.62 -5.82 -7.66
CA GLY A 19 14.97 -6.38 -7.54
C GLY A 19 15.97 -5.48 -6.82
N GLU A 20 15.56 -4.27 -6.41
CA GLU A 20 16.40 -3.33 -5.65
C GLU A 20 15.92 -3.20 -4.20
N GLU A 21 14.85 -2.43 -3.94
CA GLU A 21 14.29 -2.28 -2.60
C GLU A 21 13.23 -3.35 -2.24
N VAL A 22 12.68 -4.01 -3.26
CA VAL A 22 11.70 -5.09 -3.13
C VAL A 22 12.12 -6.27 -3.99
N SER A 23 11.81 -7.50 -3.57
CA SER A 23 12.02 -8.65 -4.47
C SER A 23 11.12 -8.52 -5.70
N ALA A 24 11.49 -9.15 -6.81
CA ALA A 24 10.74 -9.00 -8.05
C ALA A 24 9.29 -9.52 -7.95
N GLU A 25 9.02 -10.40 -7.00
CA GLU A 25 7.78 -11.16 -6.83
C GLU A 25 6.88 -10.61 -5.71
N ILE A 26 7.44 -9.85 -4.74
CA ILE A 26 6.71 -9.52 -3.50
C ILE A 26 5.48 -8.65 -3.73
N ILE A 27 5.51 -7.77 -4.75
CA ILE A 27 4.35 -6.91 -5.07
C ILE A 27 3.14 -7.73 -5.52
N ASP A 28 3.38 -8.88 -6.18
CA ASP A 28 2.33 -9.75 -6.71
C ASP A 28 2.00 -10.92 -5.76
N ALA A 29 2.61 -10.93 -4.56
CA ALA A 29 2.36 -11.94 -3.55
C ALA A 29 0.95 -11.78 -2.93
N GLY A 30 0.37 -12.88 -2.44
CA GLY A 30 -0.98 -12.86 -1.88
C GLY A 30 -1.13 -12.05 -0.57
N ASP A 31 -0.02 -11.74 0.10
CA ASP A 31 0.07 -10.90 1.29
C ASP A 31 0.51 -9.45 0.98
N SER A 32 0.53 -9.08 -0.30
CA SER A 32 0.76 -7.71 -0.76
C SER A 32 -0.55 -6.95 -0.92
N VAL A 33 -0.60 -5.75 -0.34
CA VAL A 33 -1.75 -4.83 -0.44
C VAL A 33 -1.36 -3.49 -1.08
N VAL A 34 -0.29 -3.48 -1.88
CA VAL A 34 0.23 -2.28 -2.58
C VAL A 34 -0.84 -1.60 -3.43
N TRP A 35 -1.71 -2.38 -4.09
CA TRP A 35 -2.78 -1.84 -4.93
C TRP A 35 -3.94 -1.27 -4.11
N ASP A 36 -4.32 -1.94 -3.01
CA ASP A 36 -5.32 -1.44 -2.07
C ASP A 36 -4.83 -0.14 -1.40
N GLU A 37 -3.56 -0.05 -1.03
CA GLU A 37 -2.93 1.17 -0.52
C GLU A 37 -3.06 2.32 -1.53
N ALA A 38 -2.76 2.05 -2.81
CA ALA A 38 -2.84 3.04 -3.88
C ALA A 38 -4.29 3.53 -4.10
N GLU A 39 -5.27 2.62 -4.12
CA GLU A 39 -6.70 2.97 -4.23
C GLU A 39 -7.17 3.79 -3.03
N ASN A 40 -6.79 3.38 -1.81
CA ASN A 40 -7.17 4.04 -0.56
C ASN A 40 -6.70 5.49 -0.45
N ARG A 41 -5.68 5.89 -1.24
CA ARG A 41 -5.28 7.31 -1.34
C ARG A 41 -6.43 8.19 -1.84
N MET A 42 -7.23 7.75 -2.81
CA MET A 42 -8.39 8.51 -3.31
C MET A 42 -9.44 8.72 -2.21
N HIS A 43 -9.75 7.67 -1.46
CA HIS A 43 -10.75 7.74 -0.38
C HIS A 43 -10.29 8.65 0.75
N SER A 44 -9.02 8.52 1.15
CA SER A 44 -8.41 9.37 2.17
C SER A 44 -8.44 10.85 1.76
N GLN A 45 -8.12 11.14 0.49
CA GLN A 45 -8.17 12.51 -0.04
C GLN A 45 -9.60 13.07 -0.09
N LYS A 46 -10.60 12.26 -0.46
CA LYS A 46 -12.02 12.69 -0.41
C LYS A 46 -12.44 13.08 1.00
N ALA A 47 -12.11 12.25 1.99
CA ALA A 47 -12.42 12.54 3.39
C ALA A 47 -11.72 13.81 3.89
N LEU A 48 -10.45 14.00 3.52
CA LEU A 48 -9.70 15.22 3.84
C LEU A 48 -10.36 16.47 3.23
N LEU A 49 -10.76 16.43 1.97
CA LEU A 49 -11.45 17.55 1.32
C LEU A 49 -12.79 17.87 2.00
N GLU A 50 -13.58 16.86 2.33
CA GLU A 50 -14.84 17.05 3.07
C GLU A 50 -14.59 17.70 4.43
N THR A 51 -13.60 17.22 5.18
CA THR A 51 -13.22 17.79 6.49
C THR A 51 -12.84 19.27 6.38
N LEU A 52 -12.11 19.65 5.33
CA LEU A 52 -11.64 21.03 5.13
C LEU A 52 -12.73 21.98 4.60
N LEU A 53 -13.70 21.47 3.83
CA LEU A 53 -14.77 22.26 3.22
C LEU A 53 -16.04 22.36 4.08
N SER A 54 -16.26 21.40 4.97
CA SER A 54 -17.40 21.36 5.90
C SER A 54 -17.11 22.03 7.25
N ALA A 55 -15.89 22.56 7.45
CA ALA A 55 -15.45 23.27 8.67
C ALA A 55 -15.94 24.73 8.74
#